data_AF-A0A257JAD0-F1
#
_entry.id   AF-A0A257JAD0-F1
#
_cell.length_a   1.000
_cell.length_b   1.000
_cell.length_c   1.000
_cell.angle_alpha   90.00
_cell.angle_beta   90.00
_cell.angle_gamma   90.00
#
_symmetry.space_group_name_H-M   'P 1'
#
loop_
_entity.id
_entity.type
_entity.pdbx_description
1 polymer ?
#
loop_
_entity_poly.entity_id
_entity_poly.type
_entity_poly.pdbx_seq_one_letter_code
_entity_poly.pdbx_strand_id
1 'polypeptide(L)' 'MKTMFLMGLSAGALLLSGCTPTVSASQGAAAVADLVDATGKPAGTAIVTESTDGLWLDVSVKGVTAGPHGLHVHTV' A
#
# COMPACT_ATOMS: atom_id res chain seq x y z
N MET A 1 2.92 -43.95 53.83
CA MET A 1 2.30 -42.63 54.10
C MET A 1 3.37 -41.59 53.84
N LYS A 2 3.24 -40.54 53.03
CA LYS A 2 2.28 -40.15 52.01
C LYS A 2 3.08 -39.16 51.15
N THR A 3 3.08 -39.36 49.85
CA THR A 3 3.53 -38.42 48.80
C THR A 3 3.07 -36.99 49.11
N MET A 4 3.96 -36.00 49.05
CA MET A 4 3.53 -34.61 48.88
C MET A 4 4.54 -33.73 48.12
N PHE A 5 4.27 -33.59 46.81
CA PHE A 5 4.37 -32.36 45.99
C PHE A 5 5.70 -31.59 46.00
N LEU A 6 6.58 -31.69 45.00
CA LEU A 6 6.43 -31.11 43.65
C LEU A 6 5.44 -29.93 43.58
N MET A 7 5.89 -28.72 43.93
CA MET A 7 5.25 -27.50 43.43
C MET A 7 6.19 -26.29 43.56
N GLY A 8 6.57 -25.68 42.45
CA GLY A 8 7.25 -24.38 42.47
C GLY A 8 8.20 -24.06 41.32
N LEU A 9 8.02 -24.60 40.11
CA LEU A 9 8.87 -24.28 38.94
C LEU A 9 8.18 -23.43 37.85
N SER A 10 7.02 -22.83 38.08
CA SER A 10 6.25 -22.30 36.95
C SER A 10 5.54 -20.98 37.24
N ALA A 11 6.29 -19.89 37.37
CA ALA A 11 5.72 -18.54 37.45
C ALA A 11 6.55 -17.47 36.72
N GLY A 12 7.21 -17.79 35.60
CA GLY A 12 8.17 -16.88 34.94
C GLY A 12 7.99 -16.63 33.44
N ALA A 13 6.89 -17.05 32.79
CA ALA A 13 6.81 -17.06 31.32
C ALA A 13 5.58 -16.32 30.75
N LEU A 14 5.30 -15.09 31.17
CA LEU A 14 4.16 -14.30 30.68
C LEU A 14 4.48 -12.91 30.10
N LEU A 15 5.71 -12.63 29.64
CA LEU A 15 6.08 -11.28 29.19
C LEU A 15 6.53 -11.12 27.72
N LEU A 16 6.19 -12.03 26.80
CA LEU A 16 6.60 -11.88 25.38
C LEU A 16 5.47 -11.66 24.36
N SER A 17 4.22 -11.45 24.78
CA SER A 17 3.13 -11.19 23.82
C SER A 17 2.69 -9.73 23.90
N GLY A 18 3.22 -8.86 23.04
CA GLY A 18 2.79 -7.46 23.07
C GLY A 18 3.26 -6.50 21.98
N CYS A 19 4.17 -6.87 21.08
CA CYS A 19 4.62 -5.97 20.01
C CYS A 19 4.28 -6.54 18.63
N THR A 20 2.98 -6.73 18.34
CA THR A 20 2.54 -6.79 16.94
C THR A 20 2.50 -5.36 16.39
N PRO A 21 3.36 -4.98 15.43
CA PRO A 21 3.18 -3.71 14.76
C PRO A 21 1.82 -3.73 14.06
N THR A 22 0.89 -2.93 14.54
CA THR A 22 -0.33 -2.61 13.81
C THR A 22 0.10 -1.78 12.61
N VAL A 23 0.31 -2.44 11.47
CA VAL A 23 0.41 -1.76 10.18
C VAL A 23 -1.00 -1.25 9.87
N SER A 24 -1.33 -0.09 10.41
CA SER A 24 -2.47 0.67 9.91
C SER A 24 -2.09 1.06 8.49
N ALA A 25 -2.64 0.36 7.50
CA ALA A 25 -2.63 0.82 6.12
C ALA A 25 -3.44 2.12 6.10
N SER A 26 -2.77 3.24 6.34
CA SER A 26 -3.26 4.53 5.90
C SER A 26 -3.47 4.36 4.39
N GLN A 27 -4.71 4.42 3.93
CA GLN A 27 -4.97 4.53 2.51
C GLN A 27 -4.29 5.84 2.10
N GLY A 28 -3.14 5.72 1.43
CA GLY A 28 -2.34 6.86 1.02
C GLY A 28 -3.17 7.82 0.20
N ALA A 29 -2.76 9.09 0.18
CA ALA A 29 -3.49 10.09 -0.60
C ALA A 29 -3.61 9.63 -2.07
N ALA A 30 -4.80 9.83 -2.64
CA ALA A 30 -5.08 9.49 -4.03
C ALA A 30 -5.37 10.76 -4.84
N ALA A 31 -4.79 10.84 -6.03
CA ALA A 31 -5.07 11.87 -7.03
C ALA A 31 -5.56 11.20 -8.32
N VAL A 32 -6.51 11.86 -8.99
CA VAL A 32 -7.06 11.40 -10.27
C VAL A 32 -6.80 12.49 -11.31
N ALA A 33 -6.28 12.09 -12.47
CA ALA A 33 -6.07 12.97 -13.61
C ALA A 33 -6.83 12.44 -14.83
N ASP A 34 -7.67 13.29 -15.41
CA ASP A 34 -8.27 13.03 -16.72
C ASP A 34 -7.23 13.28 -17.81
N LEU A 35 -7.03 12.28 -18.66
CA LEU A 35 -6.08 12.36 -19.77
C LEU A 35 -6.80 12.86 -21.02
N VAL A 36 -6.17 13.77 -21.75
CA VAL A 36 -6.67 14.29 -23.03
C VAL A 36 -5.63 14.08 -24.13
N ASP A 37 -6.09 13.92 -25.37
CA ASP A 37 -5.23 13.92 -26.53
C ASP A 37 -4.84 15.36 -26.96
N ALA A 38 -3.98 15.47 -27.97
CA ALA A 38 -3.51 16.76 -28.50
C ALA A 38 -4.62 17.66 -29.06
N THR A 39 -5.82 17.11 -29.31
CA THR A 39 -6.99 17.87 -29.77
C THR A 39 -7.91 18.27 -28.61
N GLY A 40 -7.55 17.90 -27.37
CA GLY A 40 -8.32 18.15 -26.16
C GLY A 40 -9.43 17.12 -25.90
N LYS A 41 -9.48 16.03 -26.66
CA LYS A 41 -10.51 15.00 -26.49
C LYS A 41 -10.14 14.04 -25.36
N PRO A 42 -11.11 13.52 -24.58
CA PRO A 42 -10.84 12.53 -23.54
C PRO A 42 -10.14 11.27 -24.06
N ALA A 43 -8.96 11.00 -23.50
CA ALA A 43 -8.06 9.91 -23.88
C ALA A 43 -7.88 8.86 -22.78
N GLY A 44 -8.34 9.11 -21.55
CA GLY A 44 -8.23 8.13 -20.47
C GLY A 44 -8.21 8.74 -19.08
N THR A 45 -7.69 7.98 -18.12
CA THR A 45 -7.58 8.37 -16.71
C THR A 45 -6.28 7.83 -16.14
N ALA A 46 -5.63 8.60 -15.27
CA ALA A 46 -4.55 8.15 -14.42
C ALA A 46 -4.94 8.32 -12.94
N ILE A 47 -4.77 7.27 -12.15
CA ILE A 47 -4.94 7.28 -10.69
C ILE A 47 -3.56 7.11 -10.07
N VAL A 48 -3.19 8.05 -9.20
CA VAL A 48 -1.93 8.01 -8.45
C VAL A 48 -2.27 7.84 -6.99
N THR A 49 -1.73 6.80 -6.36
CA THR A 49 -1.96 6.51 -4.94
C THR A 49 -0.61 6.42 -4.23
N GLU A 50 -0.48 7.11 -3.09
CA GLU A 50 0.69 6.96 -2.24
C GLU A 50 0.74 5.54 -1.65
N SER A 51 1.92 4.94 -1.71
CA SER A 51 2.25 3.61 -1.21
C SER A 51 3.46 3.69 -0.27
N THR A 52 3.71 2.64 0.50
CA THR A 52 4.83 2.56 1.45
C THR A 52 6.21 2.70 0.79
N ASP A 53 6.30 2.43 -0.51
CA ASP A 53 7.53 2.38 -1.31
C ASP A 53 7.58 3.44 -2.43
N GLY A 54 6.57 4.33 -2.50
CA GLY A 54 6.51 5.38 -3.51
C GLY A 54 5.09 5.67 -3.97
N LEU A 55 4.91 5.86 -5.27
CA LEU A 55 3.61 6.09 -5.89
C LEU A 55 3.21 4.88 -6.72
N TRP A 56 1.98 4.42 -6.51
CA TRP A 56 1.32 3.47 -7.40
C TRP A 56 0.56 4.24 -8.48
N LEU A 57 0.78 3.89 -9.75
CA LEU A 57 0.14 4.53 -10.89
C LEU A 57 -0.68 3.50 -11.67
N ASP A 58 -1.99 3.72 -11.72
CA ASP A 58 -2.90 2.99 -12.61
C ASP A 58 -3.30 3.92 -13.76
N VAL A 59 -2.90 3.56 -14.98
CA VAL A 59 -3.10 4.39 -16.17
C VAL A 59 -3.86 3.59 -17.22
N SER A 60 -5.03 4.08 -17.59
CA SER A 60 -5.84 3.54 -18.68
C SER A 60 -5.95 4.59 -19.78
N VAL A 61 -5.55 4.21 -20.99
CA VAL A 61 -5.50 5.11 -22.14
C VAL A 61 -6.06 4.43 -23.38
N LYS A 62 -6.68 5.21 -24.27
CA LYS A 62 -7.17 4.78 -25.58
C LYS A 62 -6.66 5.70 -26.68
N GLY A 63 -6.65 5.20 -27.91
CA GLY A 63 -6.28 6.01 -29.08
C GLY A 63 -4.77 6.26 -29.24
N VAL A 64 -3.94 5.54 -28.47
CA VAL A 64 -2.48 5.54 -28.64
C VAL A 64 -2.05 4.36 -29.51
N THR A 65 -0.91 4.49 -30.19
CA THR A 65 -0.32 3.38 -30.95
C THR A 65 0.10 2.24 -30.02
N ALA A 66 0.08 1.00 -30.51
CA ALA A 66 0.57 -0.12 -29.72
C ALA A 66 2.10 0.00 -29.51
N GLY A 67 2.55 -0.23 -28.28
CA GLY A 67 3.97 -0.17 -27.91
C GLY A 67 4.20 0.61 -26.61
N PRO A 68 5.46 0.73 -26.17
CA PRO A 68 5.82 1.52 -25.00
C PRO A 68 5.55 3.02 -25.23
N HIS A 69 5.08 3.70 -24.17
CA HIS A 69 4.91 5.15 -24.13
C HIS A 69 5.61 5.72 -22.90
N GLY A 70 6.13 6.95 -23.01
CA GLY A 70 6.68 7.67 -21.87
C GLY A 70 5.58 8.16 -20.94
N LEU A 71 5.91 8.28 -19.65
CA LEU A 71 5.05 8.85 -18.62
C LEU A 71 5.83 9.93 -17.87
N HIS A 72 5.22 11.09 -17.68
CA HIS A 72 5.83 12.25 -17.03
C HIS A 72 4.77 13.06 -16.27
N VAL A 73 5.24 13.73 -15.22
CA VAL A 73 4.44 14.67 -14.42
C VAL A 73 4.88 16.09 -14.81
N HIS A 74 3.93 16.97 -15.06
CA HIS A 74 4.20 18.38 -15.40
C HIS A 74 4.04 19.26 -14.16
N THR A 75 4.90 20.26 -14.00
CA THR A 75 4.86 21.20 -12.85
C THR A 75 3.84 22.32 -13.00
N VAL A 76 3.17 22.38 -14.16
CA VAL A 76 2.53 23.55 -14.80
C VAL A 76 3.47 24.72 -15.11
#